data_AF-K7MFF7-F1
#
_entry.id   AF-K7MFF7-F1
#
_cell.length_a   1.000
_cell.length_b   1.000
_cell.length_c   1.000
_cell.angle_alpha   90.00
_cell.angle_beta   90.00
_cell.angle_gamma   90.00
#
_symmetry.space_group_name_H-M   'P 1'
#
loop_
_entity.id
_entity.type
_entity.pdbx_description
1 polymer ?
#
loop_
_entity_poly.entity_id
_entity_poly.type
_entity_poly.pdbx_seq_one_letter_code
_entity_poly.pdbx_strand_id
1 'polypeptide(L)'
;MDFGTLHAHRREQEGKNRERENPLVMSPSREAYQKHLAEAFNMNRTQIFAFKNKAPTRRVQLVPNSILSRPPPKPNSSKPNRYIPQSSERILDAPDILDEFYLNLLDWGSSNVLSISLANTVCP
;
A
#
# COMPACT_ATOMS: atom_id res chain seq x y z
N MET A 1 19.61 -14.46 12.42
CA MET A 1 18.18 -14.75 12.15
C MET A 1 17.93 -14.32 10.71
N ASP A 2 17.82 -15.28 9.80
CA ASP A 2 17.64 -15.03 8.37
C ASP A 2 16.15 -14.88 8.04
N PHE A 3 15.80 -13.85 7.27
CA PHE A 3 14.41 -13.63 6.83
C PHE A 3 13.91 -14.71 5.86
N GLY A 4 14.82 -15.47 5.23
CA GLY A 4 14.49 -16.52 4.26
C GLY A 4 13.82 -17.74 4.89
N THR A 5 14.34 -18.21 6.03
CA THR A 5 13.80 -19.39 6.73
C THR A 5 12.39 -19.16 7.27
N LEU A 6 12.07 -17.95 7.76
CA LEU A 6 10.71 -17.63 8.25
C LEU A 6 9.64 -17.69 7.14
N HIS A 7 9.99 -17.28 5.91
CA HIS A 7 9.06 -17.33 4.79
C HIS A 7 8.84 -18.76 4.28
N ALA A 8 9.87 -19.60 4.28
CA ALA A 8 9.76 -21.01 3.93
C ALA A 8 8.90 -21.77 4.97
N HIS A 9 9.15 -21.52 6.26
CA HIS A 9 8.42 -22.16 7.35
C HIS A 9 6.95 -21.72 7.41
N ARG A 10 6.63 -20.47 7.04
CA ARG A 10 5.25 -19.97 6.90
C ARG A 10 4.51 -20.58 5.72
N ARG A 11 5.17 -20.78 4.56
CA ARG A 11 4.56 -21.48 3.41
C ARG A 11 4.26 -22.95 3.71
N GLU A 12 5.13 -23.64 4.45
CA GLU A 12 4.87 -25.03 4.85
C GLU A 12 3.71 -25.16 5.85
N GLN A 13 3.49 -24.16 6.71
CA GLN A 13 2.34 -24.14 7.61
C GLN A 13 1.05 -23.70 6.91
N GLU A 14 1.11 -22.79 5.92
CA GLU A 14 -0.06 -22.39 5.13
C GLU A 14 -0.51 -23.48 4.12
N GLY A 15 0.40 -24.38 3.72
CA GLY A 15 0.10 -25.49 2.81
C GLY A 15 -0.61 -26.69 3.45
N LYS A 16 -0.57 -26.84 4.78
CA LYS A 16 -1.19 -27.97 5.49
C LYS A 16 -2.56 -27.67 6.12
N ASN A 17 -3.00 -26.40 6.13
CA ASN A 17 -4.24 -25.96 6.78
C ASN A 17 -5.33 -25.47 5.81
N ARG A 18 -5.29 -25.84 4.52
CA ARG A 18 -6.29 -25.44 3.51
C ARG A 18 -7.15 -26.58 2.98
N GLU A 19 -7.38 -27.59 3.80
CA GLU A 19 -8.46 -28.55 3.56
C GLU A 19 -9.71 -28.07 4.30
N ARG A 20 -10.82 -27.91 3.57
CA ARG A 20 -12.21 -27.69 4.03
C ARG A 20 -12.73 -26.25 4.04
N GLU A 21 -12.80 -25.63 2.85
CA GLU A 21 -13.88 -24.68 2.56
C GLU A 21 -14.30 -24.80 1.08
N ASN A 22 -15.61 -24.76 0.84
CA ASN A 22 -16.35 -25.24 -0.35
C ASN A 22 -15.70 -24.98 -1.73
N PRO A 23 -15.74 -25.96 -2.67
CA PRO A 23 -15.45 -25.69 -4.07
C PRO A 23 -16.62 -24.88 -4.65
N LEU A 24 -16.54 -23.55 -4.56
CA LEU A 24 -17.46 -22.66 -5.27
C LEU A 24 -17.41 -23.03 -6.76
N VAL A 25 -18.52 -23.55 -7.25
CA VAL A 25 -18.77 -23.92 -8.65
C VAL A 25 -18.26 -22.78 -9.54
N MET A 26 -17.06 -22.95 -10.10
CA MET A 26 -16.49 -21.98 -11.02
C MET A 26 -17.23 -22.10 -12.34
N SER A 27 -17.74 -20.98 -12.87
CA SER A 27 -18.29 -20.97 -14.21
C SER A 27 -17.18 -21.34 -15.22
N PRO A 28 -17.53 -22.01 -16.33
CA PRO A 28 -16.56 -22.35 -17.39
C PRO A 28 -15.77 -21.12 -17.89
N SER A 29 -16.38 -19.94 -17.85
CA SER A 29 -15.73 -18.67 -18.19
C SER A 29 -14.63 -18.25 -17.21
N ARG A 30 -14.84 -18.46 -15.91
CA ARG A 30 -13.86 -18.13 -14.87
C ARG A 30 -12.66 -19.08 -14.93
N GLU A 31 -12.89 -20.36 -15.21
CA GLU A 31 -11.83 -21.35 -15.41
C GLU A 31 -11.00 -21.06 -16.66
N ALA A 32 -11.64 -20.74 -17.79
CA ALA A 32 -10.95 -20.33 -19.01
C ALA A 32 -10.11 -19.06 -18.81
N TYR A 33 -10.63 -18.07 -18.08
CA TYR A 33 -9.90 -16.85 -17.74
C TYR A 33 -8.68 -17.13 -16.84
N GLN A 34 -8.85 -17.94 -15.79
CA GLN A 34 -7.74 -18.33 -14.92
C GLN A 34 -6.66 -19.10 -15.67
N LYS A 35 -7.04 -19.99 -16.60
CA LYS A 35 -6.10 -20.71 -17.46
C LYS A 35 -5.30 -19.75 -18.35
N HIS A 36 -5.95 -18.77 -18.97
CA HIS A 36 -5.27 -17.74 -19.76
C HIS A 36 -4.31 -16.90 -18.89
N LEU A 37 -4.71 -16.52 -17.68
CA LEU A 37 -3.82 -15.80 -16.76
C LEU A 37 -2.62 -16.66 -16.34
N ALA A 38 -2.83 -17.93 -16.01
CA ALA A 38 -1.75 -18.83 -15.62
C ALA A 38 -0.72 -19.03 -16.76
N GLU A 39 -1.21 -19.09 -17.99
CA GLU A 39 -0.38 -19.12 -19.20
C GLU A 39 0.37 -17.80 -19.42
N ALA A 40 -0.32 -16.66 -19.35
CA ALA A 40 0.26 -15.33 -19.54
C ALA A 40 1.32 -14.98 -18.49
N PHE A 41 1.09 -15.32 -17.23
CA PHE A 41 2.05 -15.11 -16.14
C PHE A 41 3.09 -16.23 -16.03
N ASN A 42 3.09 -17.20 -16.95
CA ASN A 42 4.01 -18.34 -16.97
C ASN A 42 4.10 -19.06 -15.60
N MET A 43 2.96 -19.14 -14.89
CA MET A 43 2.85 -19.67 -13.53
C MET A 43 3.00 -21.21 -13.46
N ASN A 44 3.05 -21.89 -14.61
CA ASN A 44 3.26 -23.35 -14.72
C ASN A 44 4.70 -23.79 -14.39
N ARG A 45 5.58 -22.87 -13.98
CA ARG A 45 6.92 -23.19 -13.53
C ARG A 45 7.11 -22.61 -12.13
N THR A 46 7.68 -23.38 -11.22
CA THR A 46 8.17 -22.94 -9.89
C THR A 46 9.37 -21.98 -10.01
N GLN A 47 9.46 -21.20 -11.08
CA GLN A 47 10.57 -20.33 -11.36
C GLN A 47 10.41 -19.06 -10.54
N ILE A 48 11.15 -19.00 -9.44
CA ILE A 48 11.55 -17.73 -8.83
C ILE A 48 12.04 -16.83 -9.96
N PHE A 49 11.52 -15.60 -10.06
CA PHE A 49 12.04 -14.56 -10.95
C PHE A 49 13.53 -14.33 -10.63
N ALA A 50 14.39 -15.08 -11.30
CA ALA A 50 15.84 -14.96 -11.19
C ALA A 50 16.31 -14.03 -12.30
N PHE A 51 16.80 -12.85 -11.93
CA PHE A 51 17.55 -12.02 -12.85
C PHE A 51 18.75 -12.83 -13.36
N LYS A 52 18.72 -13.23 -14.64
CA LYS A 52 19.89 -13.86 -15.29
C LYS A 52 21.11 -12.95 -15.33
N ASN A 53 20.88 -11.65 -15.13
CA ASN A 53 21.92 -10.66 -14.96
C ASN A 53 22.31 -10.60 -13.48
N LYS A 54 23.44 -11.23 -13.11
CA LYS A 54 24.03 -11.01 -11.78
C LYS A 54 24.27 -9.52 -11.62
N ALA A 55 23.84 -8.94 -10.49
CA ALA A 55 24.10 -7.53 -10.19
C ALA A 55 25.56 -7.21 -10.52
N PRO A 56 25.86 -6.15 -11.29
CA PRO A 56 27.23 -5.80 -11.65
C PRO A 56 28.07 -5.85 -10.38
N THR A 57 29.12 -6.68 -10.40
CA THR A 57 30.03 -6.75 -9.25
C THR A 57 30.46 -5.32 -8.96
N ARG A 58 30.19 -4.86 -7.73
CA ARG A 58 30.48 -3.52 -7.21
C ARG A 58 31.99 -3.26 -7.28
N ARG A 59 32.46 -3.00 -8.50
CA ARG A 59 33.78 -2.49 -8.83
C ARG A 59 33.55 -1.03 -9.15
N VAL A 60 34.47 -0.20 -8.68
CA VAL A 60 34.53 1.25 -8.91
C VAL A 60 33.78 2.07 -7.86
N GLN A 61 34.54 2.98 -7.25
CA GLN A 61 34.24 3.91 -6.15
C GLN A 61 32.75 4.25 -5.97
N LEU A 62 32.24 3.99 -4.76
CA LEU A 62 30.87 4.29 -4.35
C LEU A 62 30.43 5.75 -4.56
N VAL A 63 31.40 6.62 -4.72
CA VAL A 63 31.24 8.02 -5.02
C VAL A 63 32.43 8.39 -5.90
N PRO A 64 32.29 8.64 -7.21
CA PRO A 64 33.39 9.22 -7.96
C PRO A 64 33.82 10.53 -7.29
N ASN A 65 35.12 10.80 -7.21
CA ASN A 65 35.66 12.02 -6.59
C ASN A 65 35.10 13.32 -7.23
N SER A 66 34.48 13.21 -8.41
CA SER A 66 33.71 14.28 -9.06
C SER A 66 32.40 14.67 -8.34
N ILE A 67 31.83 13.79 -7.49
CA ILE A 67 30.64 14.08 -6.68
C ILE A 67 31.02 14.69 -5.32
N LEU A 68 32.17 14.30 -4.74
CA LEU A 68 32.66 14.83 -3.46
C LEU A 68 33.19 16.27 -3.57
N SER A 69 33.63 16.68 -4.76
CA SER A 69 34.18 18.02 -5.02
C SER A 69 33.16 19.02 -5.59
N ARG A 70 31.93 18.61 -5.89
CA ARG A 70 30.93 19.49 -6.48
C ARG A 70 30.03 20.06 -5.38
N PRO A 71 30.02 21.39 -5.14
CA PRO A 71 29.01 21.97 -4.25
C PRO A 71 27.61 21.61 -4.78
N PRO A 72 26.65 21.23 -3.91
CA PRO A 72 25.30 20.93 -4.36
C PRO A 72 24.78 22.12 -5.18
N PRO A 73 24.13 21.90 -6.33
CA PRO A 73 23.47 22.99 -7.03
C PRO A 73 22.54 23.65 -6.02
N LYS A 74 22.74 24.96 -5.77
CA LYS A 74 21.79 25.75 -4.97
C LYS A 74 20.42 25.43 -5.53
N PRO A 75 19.43 25.02 -4.70
CA PRO A 75 18.10 24.81 -5.21
C PRO A 75 17.66 26.16 -5.77
N ASN A 76 17.66 26.31 -7.10
CA ASN A 76 16.96 27.38 -7.79
C ASN A 76 15.46 27.08 -7.64
N SER A 77 14.97 26.94 -6.42
CA SER A 77 13.56 26.72 -6.12
C SER A 77 12.88 28.07 -6.01
N SER A 78 12.84 28.81 -7.13
CA SER A 78 11.83 29.84 -7.34
C SER A 78 10.53 29.17 -7.81
N LYS A 79 10.12 28.11 -7.11
CA LYS A 79 8.72 27.68 -7.18
C LYS A 79 8.02 28.54 -6.13
N PRO A 80 6.99 29.33 -6.50
CA PRO A 80 6.23 30.06 -5.51
C PRO A 80 5.72 29.05 -4.48
N ASN A 81 5.98 29.33 -3.20
CA ASN A 81 5.42 28.51 -2.13
C ASN A 81 3.90 28.65 -2.19
N ARG A 82 3.16 27.54 -2.16
CA ARG A 82 1.70 27.59 -2.17
C ARG A 82 1.24 28.24 -0.88
N TYR A 83 0.34 29.23 -0.97
CA TYR A 83 -0.34 29.74 0.20
C TYR A 83 -1.26 28.66 0.79
N ILE A 84 -1.16 28.41 2.10
CA ILE A 84 -2.08 27.55 2.85
C ILE A 84 -2.75 28.44 3.90
N PRO A 85 -4.09 28.62 3.84
CA PRO A 85 -4.82 29.36 4.86
C PRO A 85 -4.52 28.81 6.25
N GLN A 86 -4.29 29.71 7.22
CA GLN A 86 -4.02 29.33 8.62
C GLN A 86 -5.31 29.28 9.46
N SER A 87 -6.43 29.70 8.88
CA SER A 87 -7.76 29.66 9.48
C SER A 87 -8.61 28.57 8.84
N SER A 88 -9.57 28.03 9.58
CA SER A 88 -10.61 27.16 9.03
C SER A 88 -11.49 27.93 8.04
N GLU A 89 -11.98 27.23 7.02
CA GLU A 89 -12.94 27.82 6.07
C GLU A 89 -14.34 27.90 6.67
N ARG A 90 -14.73 26.87 7.43
CA ARG A 90 -16.03 26.76 8.09
C ARG A 90 -15.85 26.23 9.51
N ILE A 91 -16.72 26.68 10.39
CA ILE A 91 -16.81 26.23 11.77
C ILE A 91 -18.24 25.74 11.95
N LEU A 92 -18.38 24.52 12.45
CA LEU A 92 -19.67 23.88 12.72
C LEU A 92 -19.73 23.58 14.20
N ASP A 93 -20.89 23.82 14.80
CA ASP A 93 -21.14 23.45 16.19
C ASP A 93 -21.43 21.94 16.27
N ALA A 94 -20.75 21.24 17.18
CA ALA A 94 -20.93 19.82 17.44
C ALA A 94 -21.32 19.63 18.91
N PRO A 95 -22.59 19.88 19.30
CA PRO A 95 -23.04 19.66 20.67
C PRO A 95 -22.96 18.16 21.00
N ASP A 96 -22.62 17.84 22.25
CA ASP A 96 -22.59 16.47 22.78
C ASP A 96 -21.67 15.47 22.03
N ILE A 97 -20.61 15.97 21.38
CA ILE A 97 -19.57 15.11 20.81
C ILE A 97 -18.84 14.36 21.93
N LEU A 98 -18.70 13.04 21.78
CA LEU A 98 -17.99 12.21 22.76
C LEU A 98 -16.47 12.37 22.57
N ASP A 99 -15.76 12.73 23.64
CA ASP A 99 -14.30 12.79 23.64
C ASP A 99 -13.70 11.44 24.06
N GLU A 100 -13.82 10.44 23.18
CA GLU A 100 -13.25 9.11 23.39
C GLU A 100 -12.22 8.78 22.32
N PHE A 101 -10.98 8.52 22.76
CA PHE A 101 -9.83 8.26 21.88
C PHE A 101 -10.03 7.10 20.88
N TYR A 102 -10.88 6.14 21.23
CA TYR A 102 -11.07 4.93 20.43
C TYR A 102 -12.18 5.05 19.38
N LEU A 103 -12.93 6.15 19.37
CA LEU A 103 -14.04 6.33 18.45
C LEU A 103 -13.64 7.19 17.25
N ASN A 104 -14.06 6.77 16.06
CA ASN A 104 -14.03 7.60 14.85
C ASN A 104 -15.45 8.12 14.62
N LEU A 105 -15.76 9.30 15.15
CA LEU A 105 -17.11 9.87 15.17
C LEU A 105 -17.48 10.65 13.90
N LEU A 106 -16.56 10.77 12.93
CA LEU A 106 -16.72 11.56 11.71
C LEU A 106 -16.35 10.72 10.48
N ASP A 107 -17.21 10.73 9.47
CA ASP A 107 -16.99 10.11 8.17
C ASP A 107 -17.45 11.03 7.03
N TRP A 108 -16.72 10.98 5.90
CA TRP A 108 -17.03 11.78 4.71
C TRP A 108 -17.30 10.86 3.52
N GLY A 109 -18.59 10.77 3.16
CA GLY A 109 -19.04 9.96 2.05
C GLY A 109 -18.61 10.53 0.69
N SER A 110 -18.48 9.64 -0.30
CA SER A 110 -18.17 10.01 -1.70
C SER A 110 -19.21 10.93 -2.35
N SER A 111 -20.43 10.98 -1.81
CA SER A 111 -21.51 11.88 -2.21
C SER A 111 -21.38 13.30 -1.60
N ASN A 112 -20.25 13.62 -0.98
CA ASN A 112 -20.01 14.88 -0.28
C ASN A 112 -20.95 15.13 0.91
N VAL A 113 -21.34 14.06 1.60
CA VAL A 113 -22.16 14.08 2.82
C VAL A 113 -21.24 13.81 4.00
N LEU A 114 -21.29 14.68 5.02
CA LEU A 114 -20.43 14.60 6.21
C LEU A 114 -21.26 14.08 7.37
N SER A 115 -21.09 12.81 7.72
CA SER A 115 -21.79 12.23 8.86
C SER A 115 -20.97 12.37 10.14
N ILE A 116 -21.62 12.82 11.22
CA ILE A 116 -21.04 12.93 12.56
C ILE A 116 -21.96 12.31 13.61
N SER A 117 -21.40 11.58 14.58
CA SER A 117 -22.15 11.06 15.72
C SER A 117 -22.04 12.01 16.92
N LEU A 118 -23.20 12.47 17.41
CA LEU A 118 -23.36 13.35 18.56
C LEU A 118 -24.15 12.57 19.63
N ALA A 119 -23.46 12.17 20.71
CA ALA A 119 -23.95 11.25 21.73
C ALA A 119 -24.73 10.04 21.15
N ASN A 120 -26.06 10.06 21.26
CA ASN A 120 -26.94 8.97 20.81
C ASN A 120 -27.60 9.23 19.44
N THR A 121 -27.16 10.27 18.72
CA THR A 121 -27.72 10.70 17.44
C THR A 121 -26.64 10.76 16.37
N VAL A 122 -27.04 10.56 15.11
CA VAL A 122 -26.15 10.71 13.94
C VAL A 122 -26.75 11.78 13.04
N CYS A 123 -25.95 12.79 12.71
CA CYS A 123 -26.31 13.86 11.79
C CYS A 123 -25.62 13.62 10.43
N PRO A 124 -26.36 13.50 9.31
CA PRO A 124 -25.81 13.41 7.96
C PRO A 124 -25.44 14.78 7.37
#